data_AF-A0A7J6JVX2-F1
#
_entry.id   AF-A0A7J6JVX2-F1
#
_cell.length_a   1.000
_cell.length_b   1.000
_cell.length_c   1.000
_cell.angle_alpha   90.00
_cell.angle_beta   90.00
_cell.angle_gamma   90.00
#
_symmetry.space_group_name_H-M   'P 1'
#
loop_
_entity.id
_entity.type
_entity.pdbx_description
1 polymer ?
#
loop_
_entity_poly.entity_id
_entity_poly.type
_entity_poly.pdbx_seq_one_letter_code
_entity_poly.pdbx_strand_id
1 'polypeptide(L)'
;MYHGPSPMAPGLLYHQPEGYAPAPTGPPLPQYNAPRGSGSAPPQAGMTSHSALSPRGFPPSPTNRAPTRVPVSGAAGTSRRSGNGCFLFAVVLLLSFLYLGYVFILLAPLLWPIPSMLGSVLFVAFHCSFVLLLGAFLKAVCTDPGRVPANWGFYMGDENKRRRYCKVCNVWKPDRTHHCSACGRCVLNMDHHCPWINNCVGFYNRKYFIQLLIYAIACLFFIFIHGFYFIFVESIRSTQTHPTALEHSVLSYEPDASAVAVLKYVYVCLMLFFSMVLIFALIPFSRFHLNLVLKNSTTIENMDVANRDRNRYDLGVSRNIEQVFGSNPCCWFVPVQFAANRPVGDGVRWNMHYMVADEHV
;
A
#
# COMPACT_ATOMS: atom_id res chain seq x y z
N MET A 1 -62.55 38.75 -27.52
CA MET A 1 -61.57 39.63 -26.85
C MET A 1 -60.36 38.78 -26.55
N TYR A 2 -59.35 38.81 -27.42
CA TYR A 2 -58.17 39.71 -27.40
C TYR A 2 -57.08 39.12 -26.50
N HIS A 3 -55.82 38.85 -26.89
CA HIS A 3 -54.98 39.21 -28.04
C HIS A 3 -53.88 38.12 -28.22
N GLY A 4 -53.40 37.89 -29.46
CA GLY A 4 -52.11 37.19 -29.76
C GLY A 4 -50.90 38.13 -29.57
N PRO A 5 -49.75 38.00 -30.28
CA PRO A 5 -49.24 36.92 -31.15
C PRO A 5 -47.74 36.52 -30.89
N SER A 6 -47.27 35.45 -31.58
CA SER A 6 -45.92 35.05 -32.12
C SER A 6 -44.64 35.86 -31.80
N PRO A 7 -43.37 35.36 -31.97
CA PRO A 7 -42.90 34.53 -33.11
C PRO A 7 -41.67 33.58 -32.96
N MET A 8 -41.49 32.75 -34.01
CA MET A 8 -40.26 32.35 -34.73
C MET A 8 -39.04 31.65 -34.07
N ALA A 9 -38.71 30.51 -34.68
CA ALA A 9 -37.37 29.89 -34.74
C ALA A 9 -36.38 30.71 -35.60
N PRO A 10 -35.08 30.45 -35.45
CA PRO A 10 -34.31 30.10 -36.65
C PRO A 10 -33.26 28.98 -36.44
N GLY A 11 -33.07 28.18 -37.49
CA GLY A 11 -31.73 27.96 -38.07
C GLY A 11 -30.83 26.88 -37.47
N LEU A 12 -30.77 25.75 -38.17
CA LEU A 12 -29.71 24.74 -38.13
C LEU A 12 -28.30 25.34 -38.30
N LEU A 13 -27.34 24.87 -37.49
CA LEU A 13 -25.94 24.71 -37.90
C LEU A 13 -25.41 23.39 -37.34
N TYR A 14 -25.39 22.40 -38.23
CA TYR A 14 -24.78 21.09 -38.05
C TYR A 14 -23.25 21.28 -38.16
N HIS A 15 -22.55 21.31 -37.03
CA HIS A 15 -21.08 21.22 -37.06
C HIS A 15 -20.69 19.74 -37.10
N GLN A 16 -20.31 19.28 -38.29
CA GLN A 16 -19.56 18.05 -38.47
C GLN A 16 -18.19 18.16 -37.77
N PRO A 17 -17.72 17.13 -37.05
CA PRO A 17 -16.30 16.93 -36.87
C PRO A 17 -15.73 16.39 -38.20
N GLU A 18 -14.80 17.16 -38.75
CA GLU A 18 -14.04 16.86 -39.94
C GLU A 18 -13.31 15.52 -39.85
N GLY A 19 -13.29 14.80 -40.96
CA GLY A 19 -12.08 14.18 -41.49
C GLY A 19 -11.42 13.07 -40.68
N TYR A 20 -11.76 11.82 -41.03
CA TYR A 20 -10.88 10.67 -40.87
C TYR A 20 -9.58 10.92 -41.66
N ALA A 21 -8.50 11.29 -40.99
CA ALA A 21 -7.18 11.34 -41.62
C ALA A 21 -6.61 9.91 -41.71
N PRO A 22 -6.30 9.39 -42.91
CA PRO A 22 -5.55 8.14 -43.01
C PRO A 22 -4.12 8.36 -42.51
N ALA A 23 -3.57 7.33 -41.85
CA ALA A 23 -2.21 7.34 -41.34
C ALA A 23 -1.19 7.67 -42.45
N PRO A 24 -0.13 8.44 -42.16
CA PRO A 24 0.94 8.67 -43.12
C PRO A 24 1.64 7.34 -43.43
N THR A 25 1.61 6.97 -44.70
CA THR A 25 2.42 5.88 -45.25
C THR A 25 3.89 6.24 -45.07
N GLY A 26 4.60 5.45 -44.25
CA GLY A 26 6.05 5.53 -44.18
C GLY A 26 6.68 5.19 -45.55
N PRO A 27 7.91 5.68 -45.83
CA PRO A 27 8.58 5.40 -47.08
C PRO A 27 8.83 3.88 -47.22
N PRO A 28 8.83 3.34 -48.44
CA PRO A 28 9.06 1.92 -48.66
C PRO A 28 10.48 1.52 -48.23
N LEU A 29 10.59 0.33 -47.64
CA LEU A 29 11.86 -0.32 -47.33
C LEU A 29 12.69 -0.48 -48.62
N PRO A 30 14.01 -0.21 -48.61
CA PRO A 30 14.85 -0.45 -49.77
C PRO A 30 14.96 -1.97 -50.04
N GLN A 31 14.57 -2.38 -51.25
CA GLN A 31 14.89 -3.69 -51.80
C GLN A 31 16.41 -3.80 -51.97
N TYR A 32 17.05 -4.66 -51.19
CA TYR A 32 18.44 -5.04 -51.43
C TYR A 32 18.47 -6.15 -52.47
N ASN A 33 18.67 -5.78 -53.74
CA ASN A 33 19.07 -6.70 -54.79
C ASN A 33 20.57 -6.97 -54.69
N ALA A 34 20.93 -8.26 -54.75
CA ALA A 34 22.30 -8.77 -54.70
C ALA A 34 23.16 -8.31 -55.90
N PRO A 35 24.49 -8.14 -55.74
CA PRO A 35 25.41 -8.15 -56.87
C PRO A 35 25.86 -9.58 -57.17
N ARG A 36 25.64 -9.99 -58.43
CA ARG A 36 26.34 -11.11 -59.07
C ARG A 36 27.83 -10.78 -59.18
N GLY A 37 28.68 -11.71 -58.78
CA GLY A 37 30.11 -11.72 -59.07
C GLY A 37 30.49 -13.00 -59.80
N SER A 38 30.73 -12.88 -61.10
CA SER A 38 31.25 -13.89 -62.01
C SER A 38 32.73 -14.17 -61.79
N GLY A 39 33.16 -15.44 -61.89
CA GLY A 39 34.59 -15.79 -61.87
C GLY A 39 34.88 -17.29 -62.04
N SER A 40 34.79 -17.75 -63.30
CA SER A 40 35.63 -18.77 -63.97
C SER A 40 36.34 -19.88 -63.16
N ALA A 41 35.98 -21.14 -63.45
CA ALA A 41 36.81 -22.34 -63.32
C ALA A 41 37.94 -22.38 -64.39
N PRO A 42 39.02 -23.20 -64.28
CA PRO A 42 39.00 -24.67 -64.51
C PRO A 42 40.13 -25.43 -63.75
N PRO A 43 40.57 -26.66 -64.13
CA PRO A 43 39.88 -27.94 -64.30
C PRO A 43 40.43 -29.07 -63.38
N GLN A 44 39.74 -30.22 -63.38
CA GLN A 44 40.15 -31.48 -62.75
C GLN A 44 41.22 -32.24 -63.57
N ALA A 45 42.14 -32.95 -62.90
CA ALA A 45 42.70 -34.23 -63.35
C ALA A 45 43.51 -34.94 -62.24
N GLY A 46 43.42 -36.27 -62.16
CA GLY A 46 44.53 -37.14 -61.70
C GLY A 46 44.26 -38.07 -60.52
N MET A 47 43.86 -39.31 -60.82
CA MET A 47 43.98 -40.49 -59.94
C MET A 47 45.46 -40.86 -59.70
N THR A 48 45.81 -41.36 -58.50
CA THR A 48 46.60 -42.61 -58.27
C THR A 48 46.81 -42.93 -56.77
N SER A 49 46.20 -44.05 -56.37
CA SER A 49 46.61 -45.15 -55.46
C SER A 49 47.64 -45.02 -54.31
N HIS A 50 47.25 -45.67 -53.20
CA HIS A 50 48.01 -46.34 -52.12
C HIS A 50 48.61 -45.53 -50.95
N SER A 51 47.98 -45.60 -49.78
CA SER A 51 48.46 -46.38 -48.62
C SER A 51 47.59 -46.15 -47.38
N ALA A 52 47.29 -47.24 -46.67
CA ALA A 52 46.45 -47.28 -45.49
C ALA A 52 47.13 -46.63 -44.28
N LEU A 53 46.40 -45.79 -43.52
CA LEU A 53 46.66 -45.49 -42.11
C LEU A 53 45.35 -45.03 -41.43
N SER A 54 45.11 -45.61 -40.26
CA SER A 54 43.91 -45.60 -39.41
C SER A 54 43.32 -44.21 -39.09
N PRO A 55 41.99 -44.06 -38.89
CA PRO A 55 41.36 -42.77 -38.71
C PRO A 55 41.61 -42.22 -37.30
N ARG A 56 42.33 -41.09 -37.21
CA ARG A 56 42.34 -40.25 -36.01
C ARG A 56 40.95 -39.62 -35.86
N GLY A 57 40.33 -39.90 -34.71
CA GLY A 57 38.94 -39.59 -34.41
C GLY A 57 38.56 -38.12 -34.59
N PHE A 58 37.32 -37.94 -35.03
CA PHE A 58 36.59 -36.69 -34.97
C PHE A 58 36.59 -36.14 -33.53
N PRO A 59 36.71 -34.82 -33.33
CA PRO A 59 36.49 -34.22 -32.03
C PRO A 59 35.03 -34.47 -31.59
N PRO A 60 34.79 -34.90 -30.34
CA PRO A 60 33.43 -35.12 -29.87
C PRO A 60 32.64 -33.81 -29.85
N SER A 61 31.39 -33.91 -30.28
CA SER A 61 30.33 -32.91 -30.11
C SER A 61 30.28 -32.41 -28.65
N PRO A 62 30.11 -31.09 -28.39
CA PRO A 62 29.95 -30.59 -27.03
C PRO A 62 28.52 -30.87 -26.55
N THR A 63 28.24 -32.14 -26.26
CA THR A 63 27.09 -32.55 -25.45
C THR A 63 27.64 -33.22 -24.18
N ASN A 64 27.03 -32.89 -23.05
CA ASN A 64 27.44 -33.22 -21.68
C ASN A 64 28.55 -32.37 -21.05
N ARG A 65 28.35 -31.04 -21.01
CA ARG A 65 28.63 -30.35 -19.74
C ARG A 65 27.41 -30.53 -18.86
N ALA A 66 27.60 -31.25 -17.75
CA ALA A 66 26.70 -31.19 -16.61
C ALA A 66 26.33 -29.71 -16.37
N PRO A 67 25.07 -29.38 -16.03
CA PRO A 67 24.73 -28.00 -15.74
C PRO A 67 25.66 -27.55 -14.63
N THR A 68 26.61 -26.67 -14.97
CA THR A 68 27.31 -25.88 -13.99
C THR A 68 26.20 -25.23 -13.20
N ARG A 69 26.02 -25.66 -11.95
CA ARG A 69 25.17 -24.96 -10.99
C ARG A 69 25.66 -23.53 -11.04
N VAL A 70 24.93 -22.68 -11.75
CA VAL A 70 24.94 -21.25 -11.44
C VAL A 70 24.70 -21.25 -9.95
N PRO A 71 25.58 -20.66 -9.13
CA PRO A 71 25.30 -20.53 -7.73
C PRO A 71 23.98 -19.77 -7.69
N VAL A 72 22.89 -20.47 -7.35
CA VAL A 72 21.73 -19.81 -6.81
C VAL A 72 22.34 -19.10 -5.62
N SER A 73 22.51 -17.79 -5.76
CA SER A 73 22.76 -16.92 -4.63
C SER A 73 21.49 -16.96 -3.79
N GLY A 74 21.30 -18.10 -3.13
CA GLY A 74 20.60 -18.25 -1.87
C GLY A 74 21.41 -17.53 -0.81
N ALA A 75 21.69 -16.24 -1.04
CA ALA A 75 21.53 -15.33 0.05
C ALA A 75 20.02 -15.31 0.27
N ALA A 76 19.56 -16.12 1.23
CA ALA A 76 18.64 -15.59 2.22
C ALA A 76 19.32 -14.35 2.82
N GLY A 77 19.37 -13.28 2.03
CA GLY A 77 19.80 -11.98 2.46
C GLY A 77 18.76 -11.63 3.47
N THR A 78 19.12 -11.78 4.74
CA THR A 78 18.53 -11.01 5.82
C THR A 78 18.46 -9.60 5.27
N SER A 79 17.26 -9.21 4.83
CA SER A 79 16.99 -7.84 4.39
C SER A 79 17.51 -7.00 5.54
N ARG A 80 18.62 -6.29 5.31
CA ARG A 80 19.06 -5.26 6.23
C ARG A 80 17.87 -4.31 6.26
N ARG A 81 17.07 -4.38 7.31
CA ARG A 81 16.07 -3.37 7.65
C ARG A 81 16.87 -2.11 7.93
N SER A 82 17.25 -1.36 6.90
CA SER A 82 17.96 -0.09 7.05
C SER A 82 16.97 1.02 7.39
N GLY A 83 15.95 0.72 8.19
CA GLY A 83 15.01 1.70 8.65
C GLY A 83 15.37 2.13 10.06
N ASN A 84 15.49 3.44 10.24
CA ASN A 84 15.75 4.08 11.51
C ASN A 84 14.69 3.63 12.54
N GLY A 85 15.05 2.68 13.40
CA GLY A 85 14.15 2.11 14.41
C GLY A 85 13.57 3.14 15.39
N CYS A 86 14.08 4.37 15.37
CA CYS A 86 13.56 5.49 16.17
C CYS A 86 12.08 5.80 15.88
N PHE A 87 11.61 5.70 14.62
CA PHE A 87 10.20 5.94 14.30
C PHE A 87 9.29 4.88 14.91
N LEU A 88 9.69 3.61 14.80
CA LEU A 88 8.93 2.50 15.39
C LEU A 88 8.89 2.62 16.92
N PHE A 89 10.02 2.95 17.53
CA PHE A 89 10.11 3.20 18.97
C PHE A 89 9.21 4.36 19.41
N ALA A 90 9.21 5.47 18.66
CA ALA A 90 8.33 6.61 18.94
C ALA A 90 6.84 6.24 18.85
N VAL A 91 6.44 5.42 17.88
CA VAL A 91 5.06 4.91 17.79
C VAL A 91 4.69 4.07 19.01
N VAL A 92 5.56 3.15 19.43
CA VAL A 92 5.31 2.29 20.61
C VAL A 92 5.20 3.12 21.88
N LEU A 93 6.08 4.12 22.06
CA LEU A 93 5.99 5.04 23.20
C LEU A 93 4.70 5.84 23.18
N LEU A 94 4.30 6.38 22.03
CA LEU A 94 3.07 7.16 21.89
C LEU A 94 1.82 6.30 22.15
N LEU A 95 1.75 5.09 21.61
CA LEU A 95 0.67 4.15 21.89
C LEU A 95 0.58 3.81 23.38
N SER A 96 1.73 3.58 24.03
CA SER A 96 1.79 3.27 25.46
C SER A 96 1.35 4.47 26.30
N PHE A 97 1.85 5.67 25.99
CA PHE A 97 1.45 6.92 26.66
C PHE A 97 -0.06 7.15 26.57
N LEU A 98 -0.63 7.05 25.37
CA LEU A 98 -2.06 7.25 25.14
C LEU A 98 -2.92 6.17 25.84
N TYR A 99 -2.51 4.91 25.76
CA TYR A 99 -3.24 3.80 26.39
C TYR A 99 -3.22 3.90 27.92
N LEU A 100 -2.04 4.04 28.53
CA LEU A 100 -1.90 4.11 29.99
C LEU A 100 -2.65 5.33 30.54
N GLY A 101 -2.53 6.48 29.89
CA GLY A 101 -3.29 7.67 30.28
C GLY A 101 -4.80 7.43 30.19
N TYR A 102 -5.29 6.90 29.08
CA TYR A 102 -6.73 6.68 28.92
C TYR A 102 -7.27 5.71 29.98
N VAL A 103 -6.60 4.57 30.18
CA VAL A 103 -7.05 3.52 31.09
C VAL A 103 -7.00 3.99 32.54
N PHE A 104 -5.88 4.55 33.00
CA PHE A 104 -5.69 4.85 34.43
C PHE A 104 -6.24 6.22 34.83
N ILE A 105 -6.17 7.23 33.96
CA ILE A 105 -6.57 8.60 34.31
C ILE A 105 -8.04 8.86 34.01
N LEU A 106 -8.53 8.38 32.87
CA LEU A 106 -9.88 8.68 32.40
C LEU A 106 -10.86 7.54 32.70
N LEU A 107 -10.51 6.30 32.39
CA LEU A 107 -11.44 5.17 32.45
C LEU A 107 -11.58 4.55 33.85
N ALA A 108 -10.48 4.36 34.58
CA ALA A 108 -10.49 3.74 35.90
C ALA A 108 -11.43 4.45 36.91
N PRO A 109 -11.52 5.79 36.97
CA PRO A 109 -12.49 6.48 37.83
C PRO A 109 -13.96 6.18 37.52
N LEU A 110 -14.31 5.79 36.28
CA LEU A 110 -15.68 5.40 35.92
C LEU A 110 -16.03 3.96 36.34
N LEU A 111 -15.01 3.17 36.69
CA LEU A 111 -15.12 1.76 37.04
C LEU A 111 -15.05 1.51 38.55
N TRP A 112 -14.58 2.47 39.34
CA TRP A 112 -14.35 2.34 40.77
C TRP A 112 -15.22 3.31 41.60
N PRO A 113 -15.76 2.90 42.77
CA PRO A 113 -15.70 1.56 43.38
C PRO A 113 -16.70 0.56 42.78
N ILE A 114 -17.76 1.06 42.14
CA ILE A 114 -18.75 0.24 41.43
C ILE A 114 -18.76 0.69 39.97
N PRO A 115 -18.62 -0.22 39.01
CA PRO A 115 -18.54 0.17 37.62
C PRO A 115 -19.87 0.70 37.11
N SER A 116 -19.84 1.92 36.58
CA SER A 116 -21.00 2.47 35.86
C SER A 116 -21.25 1.69 34.57
N MET A 117 -22.50 1.64 34.10
CA MET A 117 -22.84 1.01 32.82
C MET A 117 -22.06 1.67 31.67
N LEU A 118 -21.98 3.00 31.66
CA LEU A 118 -21.20 3.76 30.69
C LEU A 118 -19.71 3.40 30.76
N GLY A 119 -19.12 3.38 31.96
CA GLY A 119 -17.72 2.99 32.16
C GLY A 119 -17.43 1.58 31.64
N SER A 120 -18.32 0.63 31.89
CA SER A 120 -18.19 -0.76 31.42
C SER A 120 -18.24 -0.85 29.88
N VAL A 121 -19.18 -0.13 29.25
CA VAL A 121 -19.30 -0.08 27.79
C VAL A 121 -18.05 0.56 27.17
N LEU A 122 -17.59 1.69 27.70
CA LEU A 122 -16.37 2.36 27.23
C LEU A 122 -15.14 1.48 27.41
N PHE A 123 -15.04 0.74 28.53
CA PHE A 123 -13.95 -0.19 28.78
C PHE A 123 -13.89 -1.28 27.71
N VAL A 124 -15.00 -1.97 27.46
CA VAL A 124 -15.04 -3.05 26.46
C VAL A 124 -14.76 -2.48 25.07
N ALA A 125 -15.45 -1.41 24.68
CA ALA A 125 -15.33 -0.84 23.35
C ALA A 125 -13.91 -0.32 23.05
N PHE A 126 -13.28 0.37 24.01
CA PHE A 126 -11.92 0.87 23.86
C PHE A 126 -10.90 -0.27 23.77
N HIS A 127 -10.96 -1.26 24.67
CA HIS A 127 -9.99 -2.36 24.66
C HIS A 127 -10.15 -3.25 23.43
N CYS A 128 -11.38 -3.51 22.95
CA CYS A 128 -11.60 -4.19 21.68
C CYS A 128 -10.97 -3.42 20.51
N SER A 129 -11.19 -2.10 20.45
CA SER A 129 -10.59 -1.24 19.42
C SER A 129 -9.07 -1.20 19.49
N PHE A 130 -8.51 -1.15 20.71
CA PHE A 130 -7.07 -1.13 20.94
C PHE A 130 -6.39 -2.46 20.60
N VAL A 131 -7.03 -3.59 20.88
CA VAL A 131 -6.55 -4.92 20.46
C VAL A 131 -6.52 -5.02 18.93
N LEU A 132 -7.56 -4.52 18.25
CA LEU A 132 -7.57 -4.47 16.77
C LEU A 132 -6.48 -3.54 16.22
N LEU A 133 -6.27 -2.38 16.85
CA LEU A 133 -5.17 -1.46 16.53
C LEU A 133 -3.80 -2.16 16.66
N LEU A 134 -3.53 -2.80 17.80
CA LEU A 134 -2.27 -3.49 18.04
C LEU A 134 -2.07 -4.65 17.06
N GLY A 135 -3.12 -5.44 16.80
CA GLY A 135 -3.08 -6.51 15.81
C GLY A 135 -2.77 -5.99 14.40
N ALA A 136 -3.43 -4.92 13.97
CA ALA A 136 -3.17 -4.30 12.67
C ALA A 136 -1.74 -3.71 12.58
N PHE A 137 -1.27 -3.04 13.64
CA PHE A 137 0.08 -2.51 13.72
C PHE A 137 1.13 -3.62 13.60
N LEU A 138 1.04 -4.66 14.44
CA LEU A 138 1.95 -5.80 14.41
C LEU A 138 1.96 -6.48 13.04
N LYS A 139 0.79 -6.66 12.42
CA LYS A 139 0.70 -7.26 11.09
C LYS A 139 1.25 -6.37 9.98
N ALA A 140 1.07 -5.05 10.05
CA ALA A 140 1.68 -4.12 9.10
C ALA A 140 3.21 -4.14 9.20
N VAL A 141 3.76 -4.18 10.43
CA VAL A 141 5.21 -4.22 10.70
C VAL A 141 5.83 -5.57 10.30
N CYS A 142 5.19 -6.68 10.66
CA CYS A 142 5.81 -8.02 10.55
C CYS A 142 5.51 -8.76 9.25
N THR A 143 4.44 -8.40 8.52
CA THR A 143 4.09 -9.09 7.27
C THR A 143 5.02 -8.67 6.13
N ASP A 144 5.59 -9.62 5.40
CA ASP A 144 6.35 -9.33 4.19
C ASP A 144 5.43 -8.69 3.14
N PRO A 145 5.70 -7.48 2.62
CA PRO A 145 4.80 -6.79 1.69
C PRO A 145 4.69 -7.45 0.31
N GLY A 146 5.54 -8.43 0.00
CA GLY A 146 5.55 -9.17 -1.26
C GLY A 146 6.90 -9.12 -1.95
N ARG A 147 7.34 -10.29 -2.44
CA ARG A 147 8.60 -10.49 -3.16
C ARG A 147 8.33 -10.94 -4.58
N VAL A 148 9.19 -10.53 -5.50
CA VAL A 148 9.17 -11.07 -6.86
C VAL A 148 9.50 -12.57 -6.80
N PRO A 149 8.67 -13.44 -7.41
CA PRO A 149 8.95 -14.87 -7.46
C PRO A 149 10.30 -15.17 -8.15
N ALA A 150 10.96 -16.24 -7.71
CA ALA A 150 12.15 -16.73 -8.38
C ALA A 150 11.87 -17.01 -9.86
N ASN A 151 12.81 -16.66 -10.74
CA ASN A 151 12.72 -16.86 -12.19
C ASN A 151 11.54 -16.13 -12.87
N TRP A 152 10.91 -15.14 -12.21
CA TRP A 152 9.89 -14.33 -12.85
C TRP A 152 10.44 -13.66 -14.11
N GLY A 153 9.71 -13.81 -15.22
CA GLY A 153 10.07 -13.25 -16.53
C GLY A 153 11.12 -14.05 -17.32
N PHE A 154 11.68 -15.13 -16.76
CA PHE A 154 12.67 -15.96 -17.47
C PHE A 154 12.05 -16.84 -18.57
N TYR A 155 10.83 -17.35 -18.34
CA TYR A 155 10.10 -18.22 -19.28
C TYR A 155 9.03 -17.49 -20.11
N MET A 156 8.90 -16.18 -19.98
CA MET A 156 7.93 -15.43 -20.77
C MET A 156 8.56 -15.10 -22.13
N GLY A 157 8.07 -15.71 -23.21
CA GLY A 157 8.55 -15.52 -24.60
C GLY A 157 8.49 -14.06 -25.07
N ASP A 158 9.26 -13.72 -26.11
CA ASP A 158 9.77 -12.37 -26.42
C ASP A 158 8.75 -11.34 -26.94
N GLU A 159 7.46 -11.66 -26.98
CA GLU A 159 6.52 -10.89 -27.79
C GLU A 159 5.94 -9.68 -27.03
N ASN A 160 6.53 -8.50 -27.31
CA ASN A 160 5.92 -7.17 -27.33
C ASN A 160 5.42 -6.49 -26.04
N LYS A 161 5.68 -7.02 -24.85
CA LYS A 161 5.39 -6.28 -23.60
C LYS A 161 6.61 -5.47 -23.16
N ARG A 162 6.48 -4.15 -22.99
CA ARG A 162 7.52 -3.27 -22.39
C ARG A 162 7.90 -3.80 -21.00
N ARG A 163 8.93 -4.64 -20.91
CA ARG A 163 9.35 -5.27 -19.65
C ARG A 163 10.16 -4.28 -18.83
N ARG A 164 9.74 -4.06 -17.59
CA ARG A 164 10.52 -3.25 -16.64
C ARG A 164 11.54 -4.16 -15.95
N TYR A 165 12.81 -3.76 -15.96
CA TYR A 165 13.90 -4.50 -15.30
C TYR A 165 14.41 -3.75 -14.06
N CYS A 166 14.76 -4.46 -13.00
CA CYS A 166 15.49 -3.89 -11.87
C CYS A 166 16.97 -4.23 -11.96
N LYS A 167 17.81 -3.24 -12.27
CA LYS A 167 19.28 -3.42 -12.34
C LYS A 167 19.89 -3.75 -10.97
N VAL A 168 19.34 -3.22 -9.87
CA VAL A 168 19.83 -3.44 -8.50
C VAL A 168 19.55 -4.86 -8.02
N CYS A 169 18.32 -5.36 -8.23
CA CYS A 169 17.93 -6.70 -7.80
C CYS A 169 18.22 -7.78 -8.84
N ASN A 170 18.61 -7.41 -10.06
CA ASN A 170 18.80 -8.32 -11.19
C ASN A 170 17.58 -9.21 -11.47
N VAL A 171 16.38 -8.61 -11.46
CA VAL A 171 15.10 -9.30 -11.72
C VAL A 171 14.21 -8.49 -12.67
N TRP A 172 13.43 -9.20 -13.48
CA TRP A 172 12.29 -8.60 -14.17
C TRP A 172 11.24 -8.18 -13.15
N LYS A 173 10.69 -6.97 -13.30
CA LYS A 173 9.63 -6.46 -12.42
C LYS A 173 8.28 -6.91 -12.98
N PRO A 174 7.47 -7.65 -12.21
CA PRO A 174 6.05 -7.76 -12.50
C PRO A 174 5.38 -6.38 -12.60
N ASP A 175 4.18 -6.37 -13.16
CA ASP A 175 3.35 -5.17 -13.13
C ASP A 175 3.14 -4.69 -11.69
N ARG A 176 3.04 -3.36 -11.52
CA ARG A 176 2.87 -2.68 -10.21
C ARG A 176 3.98 -2.93 -9.19
N THR A 177 5.09 -3.57 -9.58
CA THR A 177 6.26 -3.81 -8.73
C THR A 177 7.27 -2.66 -8.84
N HIS A 178 7.77 -2.18 -7.69
CA HIS A 178 8.79 -1.13 -7.64
C HIS A 178 9.96 -1.54 -6.72
N HIS A 179 11.13 -0.98 -6.96
CA HIS A 179 12.30 -1.19 -6.09
C HIS A 179 12.27 -0.16 -4.97
N CYS A 180 12.31 -0.62 -3.72
CA CYS A 180 12.48 0.26 -2.57
C CYS A 180 13.93 0.18 -2.09
N SER A 181 14.63 1.31 -2.13
CA SER A 181 16.00 1.42 -1.63
C SER A 181 16.11 1.13 -0.14
N ALA A 182 15.17 1.63 0.68
CA ALA A 182 15.13 1.40 2.13
C ALA A 182 14.87 -0.07 2.50
N CYS A 183 14.03 -0.77 1.73
CA CYS A 183 13.82 -2.22 1.90
C CYS A 183 14.91 -3.06 1.21
N GLY A 184 15.74 -2.46 0.35
CA GLY A 184 16.81 -3.11 -0.42
C GLY A 184 16.32 -4.14 -1.45
N ARG A 185 15.05 -4.05 -1.91
CA ARG A 185 14.44 -5.06 -2.77
C ARG A 185 13.26 -4.55 -3.59
N CYS A 186 12.87 -5.32 -4.61
CA CYS A 186 11.60 -5.14 -5.29
C CYS A 186 10.42 -5.62 -4.43
N VAL A 187 9.36 -4.81 -4.39
CA VAL A 187 8.13 -5.05 -3.62
C VAL A 187 6.94 -5.12 -4.56
N LEU A 188 6.14 -6.18 -4.46
CA LEU A 188 4.93 -6.39 -5.26
C LEU A 188 3.85 -5.37 -4.87
N ASN A 189 3.12 -4.85 -5.87
CA ASN A 189 2.11 -3.80 -5.71
C ASN A 189 2.54 -2.69 -4.73
N MET A 190 3.78 -2.22 -4.89
CA MET A 190 4.39 -1.31 -3.92
C MET A 190 3.58 -0.02 -3.88
N ASP A 191 3.09 0.32 -2.69
CA ASP A 191 2.49 1.61 -2.43
C ASP A 191 3.60 2.59 -2.02
N HIS A 192 4.12 2.48 -0.80
CA HIS A 192 5.21 3.32 -0.33
C HIS A 192 6.06 2.60 0.72
N HIS A 193 7.21 3.18 1.05
CA HIS A 193 7.94 2.82 2.25
C HIS A 193 7.46 3.67 3.42
N CYS A 194 7.01 3.05 4.50
CA CYS A 194 6.49 3.77 5.67
C CYS A 194 7.44 3.64 6.86
N PRO A 195 8.12 4.73 7.26
CA PRO A 195 9.04 4.71 8.41
C PRO A 195 8.35 4.33 9.72
N TRP A 196 7.09 4.71 9.90
CA TRP A 196 6.31 4.50 11.13
C TRP A 196 6.02 3.03 11.46
N ILE A 197 5.98 2.16 10.43
CA ILE A 197 5.89 0.71 10.59
C ILE A 197 7.21 0.00 10.28
N ASN A 198 8.26 0.76 9.97
CA ASN A 198 9.57 0.27 9.54
C ASN A 198 9.47 -0.84 8.47
N ASN A 199 8.57 -0.67 7.51
CA ASN A 199 8.28 -1.66 6.48
C ASN A 199 7.71 -0.98 5.23
N CYS A 200 7.86 -1.65 4.09
CA CYS A 200 7.15 -1.25 2.87
C CYS A 200 5.66 -1.64 2.99
N VAL A 201 4.77 -0.80 2.46
CA VAL A 201 3.35 -1.14 2.23
C VAL A 201 3.24 -1.65 0.79
N GLY A 202 2.78 -2.89 0.63
CA GLY A 202 2.67 -3.56 -0.66
C GLY A 202 1.54 -4.58 -0.68
N PHE A 203 1.57 -5.50 -1.63
CA PHE A 203 0.49 -6.43 -1.92
C PHE A 203 -0.07 -7.16 -0.69
N TYR A 204 0.79 -7.78 0.13
CA TYR A 204 0.33 -8.66 1.22
C TYR A 204 0.00 -7.95 2.53
N ASN A 205 0.41 -6.69 2.73
CA ASN A 205 0.20 -5.97 3.99
C ASN A 205 -0.59 -4.66 3.86
N ARG A 206 -1.00 -4.27 2.64
CA ARG A 206 -1.82 -3.07 2.39
C ARG A 206 -3.10 -3.06 3.21
N LYS A 207 -3.77 -4.22 3.36
CA LYS A 207 -4.93 -4.37 4.23
C LYS A 207 -4.66 -3.92 5.67
N TYR A 208 -3.60 -4.45 6.28
CA TYR A 208 -3.24 -4.16 7.67
C TYR A 208 -2.89 -2.70 7.86
N PHE A 209 -2.28 -2.08 6.85
CA PHE A 209 -2.03 -0.64 6.85
C PHE A 209 -3.33 0.17 6.88
N ILE A 210 -4.33 -0.17 6.05
CA ILE A 210 -5.64 0.52 6.09
C ILE A 210 -6.35 0.32 7.44
N GLN A 211 -6.33 -0.92 7.96
CA GLN A 211 -6.89 -1.23 9.29
C GLN A 211 -6.20 -0.44 10.41
N LEU A 212 -4.86 -0.34 10.37
CA LEU A 212 -4.07 0.44 11.33
C LEU A 212 -4.55 1.90 11.37
N LEU A 213 -4.76 2.52 10.20
CA LEU A 213 -5.25 3.89 10.12
C LEU A 213 -6.66 4.06 10.73
N ILE A 214 -7.58 3.14 10.40
CA ILE A 214 -8.96 3.18 10.90
C ILE A 214 -9.01 2.98 12.42
N TYR A 215 -8.32 1.98 12.95
CA TYR A 215 -8.33 1.70 14.39
C TYR A 215 -7.56 2.74 15.20
N ALA A 216 -6.51 3.35 14.63
CA ALA A 216 -5.83 4.47 15.26
C ALA A 216 -6.80 5.64 15.43
N ILE A 217 -7.50 6.04 14.36
CA ILE A 217 -8.50 7.11 14.42
C ILE A 217 -9.60 6.80 15.44
N ALA A 218 -10.13 5.57 15.46
CA ALA A 218 -11.15 5.17 16.42
C ALA A 218 -10.66 5.34 17.88
N CYS A 219 -9.47 4.84 18.22
CA CYS A 219 -8.90 4.99 19.56
C CYS A 219 -8.64 6.45 19.92
N LEU A 220 -8.16 7.27 18.97
CA LEU A 220 -7.94 8.69 19.17
C LEU A 220 -9.25 9.44 19.46
N PHE A 221 -10.37 9.07 18.84
CA PHE A 221 -11.67 9.66 19.16
C PHE A 221 -12.15 9.31 20.57
N PHE A 222 -11.96 8.07 21.04
CA PHE A 222 -12.24 7.71 22.44
C PHE A 222 -11.48 8.60 23.40
N ILE A 223 -10.17 8.78 23.15
CA ILE A 223 -9.30 9.60 23.98
C ILE A 223 -9.70 11.07 23.93
N PHE A 224 -9.91 11.62 22.74
CA PHE A 224 -10.21 13.03 22.55
C PHE A 224 -11.55 13.41 23.19
N ILE A 225 -12.61 12.64 22.93
CA ILE A 225 -13.95 12.93 23.45
C ILE A 225 -13.97 12.80 24.97
N HIS A 226 -13.42 11.71 25.53
CA HIS A 226 -13.42 11.49 26.98
C HIS A 226 -12.51 12.50 27.70
N GLY A 227 -11.32 12.77 27.17
CA GLY A 227 -10.40 13.75 27.73
C GLY A 227 -10.97 15.17 27.69
N PHE A 228 -11.64 15.55 26.59
CA PHE A 228 -12.30 16.86 26.49
C PHE A 228 -13.43 16.98 27.50
N TYR A 229 -14.27 15.95 27.61
CA TYR A 229 -15.34 15.89 28.60
C TYR A 229 -14.78 16.01 30.04
N PHE A 230 -13.70 15.31 30.35
CA PHE A 230 -13.03 15.38 31.65
C PHE A 230 -12.59 16.80 31.99
N ILE A 231 -11.86 17.48 31.10
CA ILE A 231 -11.41 18.86 31.32
C ILE A 231 -12.59 19.83 31.43
N PHE A 232 -13.59 19.69 30.56
CA PHE A 232 -14.75 20.58 30.53
C PHE A 232 -15.58 20.49 31.82
N VAL A 233 -15.94 19.28 32.25
CA VAL A 233 -16.72 19.08 33.47
C VAL A 233 -15.96 19.57 34.69
N GLU A 234 -14.68 19.24 34.79
CA GLU A 234 -13.88 19.62 35.94
C GLU A 234 -13.64 21.13 36.04
N SER A 235 -13.50 21.81 34.89
CA SER A 235 -13.47 23.27 34.82
C SER A 235 -14.78 23.91 35.32
N ILE A 236 -15.93 23.29 35.04
CA ILE A 236 -17.23 23.79 35.53
C ILE A 236 -17.37 23.53 37.04
N ARG A 237 -16.98 22.34 37.51
CA ARG A 237 -17.04 22.01 38.95
C ARG A 237 -16.16 22.96 39.76
N SER A 238 -14.93 23.21 39.28
CA SER A 238 -14.02 24.16 39.92
C SER A 238 -14.64 25.54 40.03
N THR A 239 -15.21 26.09 38.95
CA THR A 239 -15.82 27.43 38.98
C THR A 239 -17.05 27.51 39.89
N GLN A 240 -17.84 26.45 40.01
CA GLN A 240 -19.01 26.41 40.91
C GLN A 240 -18.64 26.28 42.40
N THR A 241 -17.51 25.66 42.74
CA THR A 241 -17.06 25.53 44.14
C THR A 241 -16.33 26.76 44.70
N HIS A 242 -15.95 27.73 43.84
CA HIS A 242 -15.15 28.89 44.23
C HIS A 242 -15.86 30.22 44.59
N PRO A 243 -17.20 30.37 44.72
CA PRO A 243 -17.76 31.58 45.30
C PRO A 243 -17.45 31.77 46.81
N THR A 244 -17.14 30.69 47.54
CA THR A 244 -17.01 30.72 49.03
C THR A 244 -15.74 30.02 49.58
N ALA A 245 -14.90 29.43 48.73
CA ALA A 245 -13.78 28.58 49.15
C ALA A 245 -12.45 29.31 49.46
N LEU A 246 -12.43 30.65 49.49
CA LEU A 246 -11.23 31.41 49.85
C LEU A 246 -10.91 31.28 51.36
N GLU A 247 -11.91 31.02 52.21
CA GLU A 247 -11.71 30.94 53.67
C GLU A 247 -11.30 29.55 54.18
N HIS A 248 -11.63 28.46 53.48
CA HIS A 248 -11.39 27.09 53.97
C HIS A 248 -10.15 26.41 53.34
N SER A 249 -9.58 26.97 52.26
CA SER A 249 -8.48 26.34 51.51
C SER A 249 -7.08 26.59 52.11
N VAL A 250 -6.94 27.56 53.02
CA VAL A 250 -5.65 27.86 53.67
C VAL A 250 -5.32 26.88 54.80
N LEU A 251 -6.30 26.11 55.30
CA LEU A 251 -6.14 25.32 56.54
C LEU A 251 -5.96 23.80 56.32
N SER A 252 -6.07 23.30 55.09
CA SER A 252 -5.96 21.85 54.79
C SER A 252 -5.14 21.57 53.52
N TYR A 253 -4.06 22.33 53.30
CA TYR A 253 -3.16 22.13 52.17
C TYR A 253 -2.29 20.89 52.39
N GLU A 254 -2.68 19.77 51.77
CA GLU A 254 -1.84 18.57 51.62
C GLU A 254 -1.03 18.68 50.30
N PRO A 255 0.26 19.03 50.34
CA PRO A 255 1.06 19.34 49.15
C PRO A 255 1.10 18.19 48.13
N ASP A 256 1.14 16.93 48.59
CA ASP A 256 1.25 15.75 47.74
C ASP A 256 0.00 15.50 46.89
N ALA A 257 -1.19 15.73 47.46
CA ALA A 257 -2.45 15.59 46.73
C ALA A 257 -2.61 16.65 45.63
N SER A 258 -2.11 17.86 45.88
CA SER A 258 -2.16 18.97 44.91
C SER A 258 -1.23 18.72 43.70
N ALA A 259 -0.02 18.21 43.93
CA ALA A 259 0.95 17.93 42.87
C ALA A 259 0.46 16.81 41.92
N VAL A 260 -0.10 15.73 42.48
CA VAL A 260 -0.66 14.62 41.68
C VAL A 260 -1.84 15.09 40.83
N ALA A 261 -2.70 15.97 41.37
CA ALA A 261 -3.80 16.55 40.61
C ALA A 261 -3.28 17.37 39.41
N VAL A 262 -2.30 18.24 39.61
CA VAL A 262 -1.69 19.03 38.51
C VAL A 262 -1.09 18.11 37.45
N LEU A 263 -0.31 17.10 37.84
CA LEU A 263 0.29 16.15 36.90
C LEU A 263 -0.77 15.40 36.07
N LYS A 264 -1.90 15.03 36.68
CA LYS A 264 -3.04 14.41 35.98
C LYS A 264 -3.57 15.32 34.88
N TYR A 265 -3.81 16.61 35.16
CA TYR A 265 -4.28 17.57 34.16
C TYR A 265 -3.27 17.77 33.04
N VAL A 266 -1.99 17.94 33.38
CA VAL A 266 -0.91 18.08 32.38
C VAL A 266 -0.89 16.87 31.45
N TYR A 267 -1.01 15.66 32.00
CA TYR A 267 -1.07 14.43 31.21
C TYR A 267 -2.28 14.43 30.25
N VAL A 268 -3.48 14.75 30.74
CA VAL A 268 -4.69 14.80 29.89
C VAL A 268 -4.56 15.86 28.80
N CYS A 269 -4.02 17.04 29.11
CA CYS A 269 -3.77 18.08 28.12
C CYS A 269 -2.80 17.62 27.04
N LEU A 270 -1.72 16.92 27.40
CA LEU A 270 -0.78 16.32 26.44
C LEU A 270 -1.47 15.25 25.59
N MET A 271 -2.28 14.38 26.18
CA MET A 271 -3.08 13.39 25.43
C MET A 271 -4.03 14.05 24.43
N LEU A 272 -4.71 15.12 24.82
CA LEU A 272 -5.60 15.88 23.93
C LEU A 272 -4.82 16.54 22.80
N PHE A 273 -3.67 17.15 23.11
CA PHE A 273 -2.80 17.74 22.10
C PHE A 273 -2.35 16.72 21.06
N PHE A 274 -1.77 15.59 21.49
CA PHE A 274 -1.35 14.54 20.56
C PHE A 274 -2.53 13.94 19.78
N SER A 275 -3.66 13.73 20.45
CA SER A 275 -4.85 13.17 19.79
C SER A 275 -5.39 14.09 18.73
N MET A 276 -5.47 15.40 19.00
CA MET A 276 -5.86 16.41 18.03
C MET A 276 -4.91 16.40 16.83
N VAL A 277 -3.60 16.54 17.05
CA VAL A 277 -2.60 16.55 15.98
C VAL A 277 -2.70 15.31 15.10
N LEU A 278 -2.81 14.12 15.71
CA LEU A 278 -2.94 12.87 14.97
C LEU A 278 -4.27 12.75 14.24
N ILE A 279 -5.39 13.19 14.81
CA ILE A 279 -6.70 13.17 14.12
C ILE A 279 -6.64 14.02 12.86
N PHE A 280 -6.12 15.26 12.97
CA PHE A 280 -5.99 16.16 11.82
C PHE A 280 -5.02 15.62 10.75
N ALA A 281 -3.98 14.89 11.14
CA ALA A 281 -3.06 14.27 10.19
C ALA A 281 -3.64 12.99 9.55
N LEU A 282 -4.21 12.10 10.36
CA LEU A 282 -4.60 10.75 9.94
C LEU A 282 -5.92 10.72 9.18
N ILE A 283 -6.88 11.60 9.45
CA ILE A 283 -8.15 11.63 8.70
C ILE A 283 -7.93 11.88 7.19
N PRO A 284 -7.28 12.98 6.75
CA PRO A 284 -7.08 13.22 5.33
C PRO A 284 -6.19 12.15 4.69
N PHE A 285 -5.17 11.68 5.41
CA PHE A 285 -4.30 10.60 4.95
C PHE A 285 -5.06 9.28 4.74
N SER A 286 -5.96 8.93 5.66
CA SER A 286 -6.82 7.75 5.55
C SER A 286 -7.79 7.87 4.40
N ARG A 287 -8.42 9.04 4.22
CA ARG A 287 -9.31 9.31 3.08
C ARG A 287 -8.58 9.15 1.75
N PHE A 288 -7.36 9.66 1.66
CA PHE A 288 -6.52 9.50 0.47
C PHE A 288 -6.25 8.01 0.18
N HIS A 289 -5.79 7.24 1.17
CA HIS A 289 -5.52 5.81 0.97
C HIS A 289 -6.76 4.97 0.69
N LEU A 290 -7.90 5.29 1.32
CA LEU A 290 -9.18 4.65 1.00
C LEU A 290 -9.59 4.93 -0.44
N ASN A 291 -9.45 6.17 -0.93
CA ASN A 291 -9.71 6.49 -2.34
C ASN A 291 -8.81 5.71 -3.30
N LEU A 292 -7.55 5.48 -2.94
CA LEU A 292 -6.64 4.64 -3.72
C LEU A 292 -7.10 3.18 -3.76
N VAL A 293 -7.62 2.64 -2.65
CA VAL A 293 -8.22 1.29 -2.64
C VAL A 293 -9.45 1.27 -3.54
N LEU A 294 -10.36 2.24 -3.41
CA LEU A 294 -11.59 2.31 -4.19
C LEU A 294 -11.35 2.39 -5.70
N LYS A 295 -10.25 3.04 -6.11
CA LYS A 295 -9.85 3.16 -7.52
C LYS A 295 -8.86 2.09 -7.97
N ASN A 296 -8.49 1.13 -7.10
CA ASN A 296 -7.43 0.16 -7.34
C ASN A 296 -6.13 0.75 -7.88
N SER A 297 -5.65 1.80 -7.21
CA SER A 297 -4.38 2.46 -7.53
C SER A 297 -3.45 2.39 -6.31
N THR A 298 -2.16 2.53 -6.53
CA THR A 298 -1.15 2.76 -5.49
C THR A 298 -0.80 4.25 -5.44
N THR A 299 -0.14 4.70 -4.37
CA THR A 299 0.40 6.06 -4.31
C THR A 299 1.36 6.37 -5.47
N ILE A 300 2.20 5.40 -5.86
CA ILE A 300 3.11 5.54 -7.01
C ILE A 300 2.33 5.72 -8.32
N GLU A 301 1.33 4.88 -8.56
CA GLU A 301 0.52 4.95 -9.78
C GLU A 301 -0.32 6.23 -9.84
N ASN A 302 -0.81 6.71 -8.68
CA ASN A 302 -1.57 7.96 -8.61
C ASN A 302 -0.71 9.21 -8.86
N MET A 303 0.62 9.13 -8.69
CA MET A 303 1.55 10.20 -9.05
C MET A 303 1.94 10.18 -10.54
N ASP A 304 1.68 9.08 -11.25
CA ASP A 304 1.93 8.98 -12.68
C ASP A 304 0.73 9.54 -13.47
N VAL A 305 0.93 10.70 -14.08
CA VAL A 305 -0.11 11.45 -14.82
C VAL A 305 -0.79 10.57 -15.87
N ALA A 306 -0.04 9.70 -16.55
CA ALA A 306 -0.60 8.82 -17.57
C ALA A 306 -1.55 7.74 -16.99
N ASN A 307 -1.31 7.30 -15.75
CA ASN A 307 -2.14 6.31 -15.06
C ASN A 307 -3.29 6.94 -14.28
N ARG A 308 -3.17 8.21 -13.86
CA ARG A 308 -4.21 8.94 -13.12
C ARG A 308 -5.50 9.08 -13.91
N ASP A 309 -5.41 9.34 -15.22
CA ASP A 309 -6.57 9.65 -16.06
C ASP A 309 -7.19 8.40 -16.74
N ARG A 310 -6.48 7.26 -16.74
CA ARG A 310 -6.94 5.98 -17.33
C ARG A 310 -6.44 4.79 -16.52
N ASN A 311 -6.91 4.63 -15.29
CA ASN A 311 -6.47 3.49 -14.46
C ASN A 311 -7.00 2.17 -15.01
N ARG A 312 -6.15 1.46 -15.75
CA ARG A 312 -6.46 0.15 -16.35
C ARG A 312 -6.74 -0.96 -15.35
N TYR A 313 -6.37 -0.79 -14.07
CA TYR A 313 -6.61 -1.78 -13.02
C TYR A 313 -7.90 -1.54 -12.25
N ASP A 314 -8.62 -0.44 -12.51
CA ASP A 314 -9.92 -0.22 -11.90
C ASP A 314 -10.94 -1.23 -12.46
N LEU A 315 -11.47 -2.11 -11.60
CA LEU A 315 -12.44 -3.15 -11.94
C LEU A 315 -13.83 -2.88 -11.33
N GLY A 316 -14.05 -1.65 -10.83
CA GLY A 316 -15.22 -1.28 -10.04
C GLY A 316 -15.03 -1.50 -8.53
N VAL A 317 -15.72 -0.69 -7.74
CA VAL A 317 -15.51 -0.54 -6.29
C VAL A 317 -15.48 -1.86 -5.53
N SER A 318 -16.42 -2.79 -5.77
CA SER A 318 -16.46 -4.08 -5.05
C SER A 318 -15.19 -4.90 -5.27
N ARG A 319 -14.83 -5.13 -6.55
CA ARG A 319 -13.66 -5.94 -6.92
C ARG A 319 -12.37 -5.27 -6.47
N ASN A 320 -12.32 -3.94 -6.49
CA ASN A 320 -11.17 -3.17 -6.02
C ASN A 320 -10.95 -3.33 -4.50
N ILE A 321 -12.03 -3.30 -3.71
CA ILE A 321 -11.96 -3.55 -2.26
C ILE A 321 -11.57 -5.01 -1.99
N GLU A 322 -12.18 -5.98 -2.69
CA GLU A 322 -11.88 -7.41 -2.54
C GLU A 322 -10.41 -7.73 -2.84
N GLN A 323 -9.81 -7.06 -3.82
CA GLN A 323 -8.37 -7.22 -4.11
C GLN A 323 -7.48 -6.89 -2.92
N VAL A 324 -7.90 -5.97 -2.03
CA VAL A 324 -7.13 -5.59 -0.85
C VAL A 324 -7.56 -6.40 0.38
N PHE A 325 -8.87 -6.51 0.62
CA PHE A 325 -9.42 -7.04 1.86
C PHE A 325 -9.77 -8.52 1.83
N GLY A 326 -9.85 -9.13 0.65
CA GLY A 326 -10.32 -10.50 0.43
C GLY A 326 -11.81 -10.58 0.12
N SER A 327 -12.26 -11.77 -0.26
CA SER A 327 -13.62 -12.01 -0.76
C SER A 327 -14.70 -12.09 0.33
N ASN A 328 -14.33 -12.20 1.61
CA ASN A 328 -15.30 -12.28 2.71
C ASN A 328 -15.34 -10.98 3.53
N PRO A 329 -16.41 -10.16 3.40
CA PRO A 329 -16.59 -8.91 4.14
C PRO A 329 -16.56 -9.04 5.66
N CYS A 330 -17.04 -10.17 6.21
CA CYS A 330 -17.07 -10.39 7.65
C CYS A 330 -15.65 -10.40 8.27
N CYS A 331 -14.62 -10.67 7.47
CA CYS A 331 -13.24 -10.73 7.93
C CYS A 331 -12.44 -9.43 7.63
N TRP A 332 -13.06 -8.43 6.98
CA TRP A 332 -12.37 -7.20 6.59
C TRP A 332 -11.85 -6.39 7.77
N PHE A 333 -12.50 -6.49 8.93
CA PHE A 333 -12.15 -5.77 10.15
C PHE A 333 -11.25 -6.58 11.10
N VAL A 334 -10.85 -7.79 10.72
CA VAL A 334 -9.96 -8.61 11.57
C VAL A 334 -8.55 -8.56 11.00
N PRO A 335 -7.53 -8.20 11.79
CA PRO A 335 -6.13 -8.15 11.33
C PRO A 335 -5.50 -9.56 11.31
N VAL A 336 -6.16 -10.51 10.63
CA VAL A 336 -5.70 -11.89 10.49
C VAL A 336 -5.81 -12.31 9.03
N GLN A 337 -4.87 -13.14 8.56
CA GLN A 337 -4.92 -13.71 7.23
C GLN A 337 -5.55 -15.10 7.28
N PHE A 338 -6.78 -15.21 6.83
CA PHE A 338 -7.42 -16.49 6.50
C PHE A 338 -7.44 -16.65 4.98
N ALA A 339 -7.71 -17.86 4.48
CA ALA A 339 -7.84 -18.11 3.05
C ALA A 339 -8.86 -17.18 2.37
N ALA A 340 -9.95 -16.84 3.07
CA ALA A 340 -11.01 -15.95 2.61
C ALA A 340 -10.71 -14.44 2.77
N ASN A 341 -9.58 -14.09 3.41
CA ASN A 341 -9.29 -12.73 3.89
C ASN A 341 -7.88 -12.25 3.48
N ARG A 342 -7.24 -12.98 2.56
CA ARG A 342 -6.01 -12.58 1.87
C ARG A 342 -6.36 -11.72 0.66
N PRO A 343 -5.46 -10.82 0.22
CA PRO A 343 -5.67 -10.10 -1.03
C PRO A 343 -5.90 -11.07 -2.19
N VAL A 344 -6.83 -10.73 -3.08
CA VAL A 344 -7.15 -11.55 -4.26
C VAL A 344 -6.06 -11.39 -5.32
N GLY A 345 -5.56 -12.51 -5.83
CA GLY A 345 -4.49 -12.56 -6.83
C GLY A 345 -3.15 -13.02 -6.26
N ASP A 346 -2.12 -13.03 -7.12
CA ASP A 346 -0.77 -13.48 -6.81
C ASP A 346 0.24 -12.32 -6.66
N GLY A 347 -0.22 -11.09 -6.87
CA GLY A 347 0.58 -9.86 -6.81
C GLY A 347 1.50 -9.65 -8.02
N VAL A 348 1.48 -10.55 -9.00
CA VAL A 348 2.34 -10.49 -10.20
C VAL A 348 1.54 -10.41 -11.50
N ARG A 349 0.33 -10.97 -11.53
CA ARG A 349 -0.64 -10.88 -12.61
C ARG A 349 -1.85 -10.07 -12.14
N TRP A 350 -2.36 -9.21 -13.01
CA TRP A 350 -3.42 -8.28 -12.69
C TRP A 350 -4.48 -8.29 -13.79
N ASN A 351 -5.74 -8.43 -13.39
CA ASN A 351 -6.86 -8.21 -14.29
C ASN A 351 -6.92 -6.72 -14.64
N MET A 352 -7.21 -6.43 -15.91
CA MET A 352 -7.33 -5.06 -16.42
C MET A 352 -8.72 -4.87 -17.02
N HIS A 353 -9.25 -3.64 -16.99
CA HIS A 353 -10.63 -3.32 -17.37
C HIS A 353 -11.05 -3.86 -18.75
N TYR A 354 -10.16 -3.84 -19.75
CA TYR A 354 -10.44 -4.38 -21.08
C TYR A 354 -10.46 -5.92 -21.15
N MET A 355 -9.93 -6.63 -20.15
CA MET A 355 -10.01 -8.10 -20.05
C MET A 355 -11.31 -8.58 -19.38
N VAL A 356 -12.02 -7.69 -18.70
CA VAL A 356 -13.27 -8.02 -17.98
C VAL A 356 -14.50 -7.75 -18.84
N ALA A 357 -14.42 -6.80 -19.77
CA ALA A 357 -15.52 -6.48 -20.69
C ALA A 357 -15.85 -7.64 -21.66
N ASP A 358 -14.88 -8.51 -21.96
CA ASP A 358 -15.04 -9.62 -22.90
C ASP A 358 -15.65 -10.89 -22.27
N GLU A 359 -15.86 -10.94 -20.94
CA GLU A 359 -16.46 -12.10 -20.26
C GLU A 359 -18.00 -12.06 -20.23
N HIS A 360 -18.63 -11.06 -20.86
CA HIS A 360 -20.08 -10.86 -20.90
C HIS A 360 -20.67 -10.80 -22.32
N VAL A 361 -19.98 -11.39 -23.30
CA VAL A 361 -20.50 -11.59 -24.68
C VAL A 361 -20.84 -13.05 -24.92
#